data_AF-A0A6J5AKY7-F1
#
_entry.id   AF-A0A6J5AKY7-F1
#
_cell.length_a   1.000
_cell.length_b   1.000
_cell.length_c   1.000
_cell.angle_alpha   90.00
_cell.angle_beta   90.00
_cell.angle_gamma   90.00
#
_symmetry.space_group_name_H-M   'P 1'
#
loop_
_entity.id
_entity.type
_entity.pdbx_description
1 polymer ?
#
loop_
_entity_poly.entity_id
_entity_poly.type
_entity_poly.pdbx_seq_one_letter_code
_entity_poly.pdbx_strand_id
1 'polypeptide(L)' 'MTSHTTPRSANAVRPGLWDPAKPVARTSLPSAGDMHRRLSGGTFDGEQYDKEMPERTLAGLY' A
#
# COMPACT_ATOMS: atom_id res chain seq x y z
N MET A 1 -45.36 -7.72 -0.12
CA MET A 1 -44.43 -7.25 -1.17
C MET A 1 -43.56 -6.16 -0.57
N THR A 2 -42.47 -6.52 0.13
CA THR A 2 -41.56 -5.55 0.74
C THR A 2 -40.26 -5.56 -0.04
N SER A 3 -40.11 -4.56 -0.90
CA SER A 3 -38.93 -4.36 -1.75
C SER A 3 -37.70 -4.11 -0.87
N HIS A 4 -36.76 -5.05 -0.86
CA HIS A 4 -35.45 -4.89 -0.21
C HIS A 4 -34.53 -4.12 -1.17
N THR A 5 -34.52 -2.79 -1.05
CA THR A 5 -33.58 -1.94 -1.78
C THR A 5 -32.21 -2.03 -1.10
N THR A 6 -31.34 -2.91 -1.58
CA THR A 6 -29.94 -2.95 -1.19
C THR A 6 -29.25 -1.67 -1.65
N PRO A 7 -28.59 -0.89 -0.76
CA PRO A 7 -27.85 0.29 -1.19
C PRO A 7 -26.68 -0.15 -2.08
N ARG A 8 -26.63 0.40 -3.29
CA ARG A 8 -25.52 0.24 -4.22
C ARG A 8 -24.28 0.84 -3.57
N SER A 9 -23.26 0.03 -3.25
CA SER A 9 -21.99 0.51 -2.70
C SER A 9 -21.41 1.56 -3.64
N ALA A 10 -21.49 2.84 -3.25
CA ALA A 10 -20.81 3.91 -3.95
C ALA A 10 -19.30 3.66 -3.84
N ASN A 11 -18.59 3.75 -4.96
CA ASN A 11 -17.13 3.67 -4.98
C ASN A 11 -16.57 4.77 -4.05
N ALA A 12 -16.06 4.36 -2.88
CA ALA A 12 -15.68 5.28 -1.83
C ALA A 12 -14.35 5.94 -2.19
N VAL A 13 -14.41 7.11 -2.82
CA VAL A 13 -13.28 8.04 -2.82
C VAL A 13 -13.01 8.42 -1.37
N ARG A 14 -11.80 8.17 -0.87
CA ARG A 14 -11.41 8.55 0.50
C ARG A 14 -11.29 10.08 0.57
N PRO A 15 -12.22 10.80 1.24
CA PRO A 15 -12.15 12.24 1.32
C PRO A 15 -10.88 12.63 2.09
N GLY A 16 -10.14 13.60 1.56
CA GLY A 16 -8.91 14.11 2.18
C GLY A 16 -7.64 13.30 1.91
N LEU A 17 -7.68 12.25 1.07
CA LEU A 17 -6.46 11.51 0.67
C LEU A 17 -5.41 12.43 0.02
N TRP A 18 -5.86 13.50 -0.65
CA TRP A 18 -5.02 14.46 -1.38
C TRP A 18 -4.99 15.84 -0.70
N ASP A 19 -5.33 15.93 0.59
CA ASP A 19 -5.31 17.19 1.33
C ASP A 19 -3.85 17.64 1.60
N PRO A 20 -3.36 18.73 0.99
CA PRO A 20 -1.99 19.18 1.17
C PRO A 20 -1.70 19.68 2.59
N ALA A 21 -2.74 20.00 3.37
CA ALA A 21 -2.62 20.38 4.77
C ALA A 21 -2.46 19.17 5.70
N LYS A 22 -2.52 17.94 5.19
CA LYS A 22 -2.39 16.69 5.96
C LYS A 22 -1.24 15.82 5.46
N PRO A 23 0.03 16.30 5.52
CA PRO A 23 1.17 15.49 5.17
C PRO A 23 1.33 14.34 6.17
N VAL A 24 1.49 13.13 5.65
CA VAL A 24 1.79 11.93 6.46
C VAL A 24 3.31 11.78 6.54
N ALA A 25 3.82 11.51 7.74
CA ALA A 25 5.25 11.27 7.92
C ALA A 25 5.71 10.05 7.11
N ARG A 26 6.84 10.17 6.40
CA ARG A 26 7.33 9.04 5.57
C ARG A 26 7.63 7.80 6.42
N THR A 27 8.08 8.00 7.65
CA THR A 27 8.39 6.94 8.63
C THR A 27 7.16 6.21 9.15
N SER A 28 5.96 6.77 9.03
CA SER A 28 4.72 6.08 9.43
C SER A 28 4.18 5.16 8.34
N LEU A 29 4.76 5.19 7.14
CA LEU A 29 4.38 4.32 6.04
C LEU A 29 5.22 3.02 6.08
N PRO A 30 4.61 1.86 5.76
CA PRO A 30 5.36 0.63 5.66
C PRO A 30 6.37 0.70 4.51
N SER A 31 7.47 -0.05 4.64
CA SER A 31 8.40 -0.26 3.54
C SER A 31 7.79 -1.14 2.44
N ALA A 32 8.47 -1.23 1.29
CA ALA A 32 8.02 -2.11 0.21
C ALA A 32 8.09 -3.59 0.62
N GLY A 33 9.17 -3.97 1.31
CA GLY A 33 9.31 -5.28 1.93
C GLY A 33 8.20 -5.61 2.93
N ASP A 34 7.83 -4.66 3.79
CA ASP A 34 6.71 -4.83 4.73
C ASP A 34 5.39 -5.08 4.03
N MET A 35 5.13 -4.36 2.92
CA MET A 35 3.93 -4.58 2.11
C MET A 35 3.93 -5.98 1.50
N HIS A 36 5.04 -6.42 0.90
CA HIS A 36 5.14 -7.79 0.34
C HIS A 36 5.02 -8.89 1.39
N ARG A 37 5.62 -8.70 2.56
CA ARG A 37 5.49 -9.62 3.69
C ARG A 37 4.04 -9.75 4.13
N ARG A 38 3.29 -8.64 4.20
CA ARG A 38 1.85 -8.66 4.53
C ARG A 38 1.01 -9.35 3.46
N LEU A 39 1.24 -9.06 2.18
CA LEU A 39 0.49 -9.69 1.08
C LEU A 39 0.74 -11.19 0.97
N SER A 40 1.95 -11.64 1.27
CA SER A 40 2.36 -13.04 1.20
C SER A 40 2.02 -13.86 2.46
N GLY A 41 1.31 -13.28 3.43
CA GLY A 41 1.00 -13.94 4.69
C GLY A 41 2.23 -14.22 5.57
N GLY A 42 3.30 -13.44 5.41
CA GLY A 42 4.54 -13.57 6.19
C GLY A 42 5.59 -14.51 5.60
N THR A 43 5.33 -15.11 4.44
CA THR A 43 6.27 -16.06 3.80
C THR A 43 7.39 -15.38 3.01
N PHE A 44 7.27 -14.08 2.75
CA PHE A 44 8.25 -13.29 2.02
C PHE A 44 9.20 -12.54 2.96
N ASP A 45 10.50 -12.62 2.70
CA ASP A 45 11.51 -11.84 3.41
C ASP A 45 11.53 -10.40 2.91
N GLY A 46 10.71 -9.58 3.56
CA GLY A 46 10.65 -8.15 3.28
C GLY A 46 11.93 -7.40 3.66
N GLU A 47 12.66 -7.86 4.69
CA GLU A 47 13.84 -7.14 5.18
C GLU A 47 15.01 -7.30 4.20
N GLN A 48 15.23 -8.52 3.71
CA GLN A 48 16.21 -8.77 2.65
C GLN A 48 15.84 -8.03 1.37
N TYR A 49 14.56 -8.02 1.01
CA TYR A 49 14.07 -7.29 -0.15
C TYR A 49 14.37 -5.78 -0.09
N ASP A 50 14.10 -5.14 1.05
CA ASP A 50 14.37 -3.71 1.21
C ASP A 50 15.88 -3.40 1.17
N LYS A 51 16.74 -4.30 1.67
CA LYS A 51 18.21 -4.15 1.61
C LYS A 51 18.77 -4.26 0.19
N GLU A 52 18.26 -5.20 -0.60
CA GLU A 52 18.72 -5.44 -1.97
C GLU A 52 18.15 -4.45 -3.00
N MET A 53 17.08 -3.72 -2.65
CA MET A 53 16.37 -2.83 -3.56
C MET A 53 17.28 -1.80 -4.26
N PRO A 54 18.22 -1.10 -3.58
CA PRO A 54 19.08 -0.12 -4.24
C PRO A 54 19.97 -0.75 -5.32
N GLU A 55 20.59 -1.89 -5.01
CA GLU A 55 21.47 -2.61 -5.95
C GLU A 55 20.68 -3.12 -7.16
N ARG A 56 19.52 -3.73 -6.93
CA ARG A 56 18.62 -4.19 -8.01
C ARG A 56 18.12 -3.06 -8.90
N THR A 57 17.86 -1.89 -8.31
CA THR A 57 17.44 -0.71 -9.08
C THR A 57 18.55 -0.27 -10.02
N LEU A 58 19.80 -0.22 -9.54
CA LEU A 58 20.95 0.12 -10.37
C LEU A 58 21.18 -0.92 -11.48
N ALA A 59 21.13 -2.21 -11.15
CA ALA A 59 21.32 -3.28 -12.13
C ALA A 59 20.24 -3.31 -13.24
N GLY A 60 19.05 -2.75 -13.00
CA GLY A 60 18.00 -2.66 -14.02
C GLY A 60 18.08 -1.40 -14.90
N LEU A 61 18.93 -0.43 -14.53
CA LEU A 61 19.07 0.85 -15.24
C LEU A 61 20.25 0.86 -16.23
N TYR A 62 21.10 -0.18 -16.22
CA TYR A 62 22.31 -0.33 -17.04
C TYR A 62 22.38 -1.72 -17.66
#